data_AF-A0A916RIH6-F1
#
_entry.id   AF-A0A916RIH6-F1
#
_cell.length_a   1.000
_cell.length_b   1.000
_cell.length_c   1.000
_cell.angle_alpha   90.00
_cell.angle_beta   90.00
_cell.angle_gamma   90.00
#
_symmetry.space_group_name_H-M   'P 1'
#
loop_
_entity.id
_entity.type
_entity.pdbx_description
1 polymer ?
#
loop_
_entity_poly.entity_id
_entity_poly.type
_entity_poly.pdbx_seq_one_letter_code
_entity_poly.pdbx_strand_id
1 'polypeptide(L)'
;MPIKNYNELRLKNRYPPIILIVVIVPEQINEWLQQTEVSLCLKRCGYWLSLEGAATTENRESITVSIPRNNLLTPTKLEFIMQNFFRGERL
;
A
#
# COMPACT_ATOMS: atom_id res chain seq x y z
N MET A 1 5.08 5.01 10.77
CA MET A 1 5.09 3.53 10.61
C MET A 1 6.21 2.93 11.45
N PRO A 2 5.98 1.85 12.21
CA PRO A 2 7.03 1.18 12.99
C PRO A 2 8.23 0.77 12.13
N ILE A 3 9.45 0.91 12.67
CA ILE A 3 10.68 0.62 11.92
C ILE A 3 10.78 -0.84 11.46
N LYS A 4 10.24 -1.79 12.24
CA LYS A 4 10.14 -3.20 11.82
C LYS A 4 9.43 -3.34 10.47
N ASN A 5 8.24 -2.76 10.34
CA ASN A 5 7.44 -2.83 9.11
C ASN A 5 8.16 -2.13 7.95
N TYR A 6 8.77 -0.97 8.20
CA TYR A 6 9.57 -0.27 7.20
C TYR A 6 10.69 -1.15 6.65
N ASN A 7 11.45 -1.79 7.55
CA ASN A 7 12.58 -2.65 7.19
C ASN A 7 12.14 -3.89 6.42
N GLU A 8 10.99 -4.47 6.76
CA GLU A 8 10.39 -5.59 6.01
C GLU A 8 9.94 -5.18 4.61
N LEU A 9 9.33 -4.00 4.46
CA LEU A 9 8.80 -3.49 3.19
C LEU A 9 9.89 -3.03 2.22
N ARG A 10 11.09 -2.67 2.71
CA ARG A 10 12.20 -2.20 1.87
C ARG A 10 13.15 -3.28 1.36
N LEU A 11 12.98 -4.53 1.80
CA LEU A 11 13.84 -5.64 1.39
C LEU A 11 13.83 -5.79 -0.13
N LYS A 12 15.03 -5.71 -0.74
CA LYS A 12 15.21 -5.93 -2.17
C LYS A 12 15.03 -7.41 -2.51
N ASN A 13 14.47 -7.70 -3.69
CA ASN A 13 14.32 -9.06 -4.21
C ASN A 13 13.57 -10.01 -3.24
N ARG A 14 12.66 -9.47 -2.42
CA ARG A 14 11.82 -10.27 -1.53
C ARG A 14 10.80 -11.06 -2.36
N TYR A 15 10.64 -12.34 -2.05
CA TYR A 15 9.58 -13.17 -2.65
C TYR A 15 8.68 -13.78 -1.56
N PRO A 16 7.35 -13.55 -1.61
CA PRO A 16 6.65 -12.68 -2.56
C PRO A 16 6.97 -11.19 -2.34
N PRO A 17 6.91 -10.34 -3.38
CA PRO A 17 7.02 -8.89 -3.23
C PRO A 17 5.91 -8.34 -2.31
N ILE A 18 6.20 -7.24 -1.60
CA ILE A 18 5.21 -6.58 -0.74
C ILE A 18 5.12 -5.10 -1.07
N ILE A 19 3.89 -4.60 -1.19
CA ILE A 19 3.56 -3.17 -1.32
C ILE A 19 2.88 -2.67 -0.05
N LEU A 20 3.09 -1.39 0.26
CA LEU A 20 2.30 -0.69 1.26
C LEU A 20 1.01 -0.19 0.60
N ILE A 21 -0.14 -0.52 1.20
CA ILE A 21 -1.44 0.08 0.86
C ILE A 21 -1.94 0.85 2.09
N VAL A 22 -2.32 2.10 1.90
CA VAL A 22 -2.96 2.94 2.91
C VAL A 22 -4.34 3.33 2.42
N VAL A 23 -5.38 2.88 3.13
CA VAL A 23 -6.77 3.29 2.85
C VAL A 23 -7.13 4.44 3.76
N ILE A 24 -7.56 5.55 3.15
CA ILE A 24 -8.19 6.63 3.91
C ILE A 24 -9.63 6.19 4.16
N VAL A 25 -10.09 6.26 5.40
CA VAL A 25 -11.43 5.84 5.80
C VAL A 25 -12.16 7.00 6.49
N PRO A 26 -13.51 7.01 6.52
CA PRO A 26 -14.28 7.93 7.35
C PRO A 26 -13.91 7.84 8.84
N GLU A 27 -14.25 8.86 9.62
CA GLU A 27 -13.99 8.85 11.07
C GLU A 27 -14.83 7.78 11.79
N GLN A 28 -16.10 7.62 11.38
CA GLN A 28 -16.99 6.64 11.98
C GLN A 28 -16.84 5.27 11.28
N ILE A 29 -16.58 4.22 12.07
CA ILE A 29 -16.29 2.87 11.55
C ILE A 29 -17.46 2.24 10.77
N ASN A 30 -18.69 2.51 11.19
CA ASN A 30 -19.92 2.09 10.52
C ASN A 30 -20.08 2.73 9.13
N GLU A 31 -19.36 3.82 8.83
CA GLU A 31 -19.37 4.43 7.51
C GLU A 31 -18.28 3.89 6.57
N TRP A 32 -17.36 3.06 7.06
CA TRP A 32 -16.25 2.57 6.23
C TRP A 32 -16.74 1.75 5.05
N LEU A 33 -17.76 0.94 5.27
CA LEU A 33 -18.26 -0.04 4.32
C LEU A 33 -19.78 0.10 4.22
N GLN A 34 -20.27 0.28 3.00
CA GLN A 34 -21.69 0.21 2.70
C GLN A 34 -21.96 -1.06 1.91
N GLN A 35 -22.85 -1.89 2.43
CA GLN A 35 -23.27 -3.12 1.79
C GLN A 35 -24.75 -3.03 1.42
N THR A 36 -25.07 -3.46 0.20
CA THR A 36 -26.43 -3.67 -0.29
C THR A 36 -26.45 -5.02 -1.02
N GLU A 37 -27.63 -5.48 -1.43
CA GLU A 37 -27.75 -6.69 -2.27
C GLU A 37 -27.05 -6.56 -3.62
N VAL A 38 -26.87 -5.33 -4.13
CA VAL A 38 -26.29 -5.06 -5.45
C VAL A 38 -24.78 -4.80 -5.38
N SER A 39 -24.29 -4.27 -4.26
CA SER A 39 -22.90 -3.80 -4.18
C SER A 39 -22.33 -3.79 -2.77
N LEU A 40 -21.02 -4.00 -2.70
CA LEU A 40 -20.18 -3.68 -1.55
C LEU A 40 -19.28 -2.48 -1.90
N CYS A 41 -19.37 -1.40 -1.13
CA CYS A 41 -18.64 -0.16 -1.36
C CYS A 41 -17.82 0.24 -0.13
N LEU A 42 -16.50 0.29 -0.29
CA LEU A 42 -15.58 0.85 0.70
C LEU A 42 -15.47 2.37 0.45
N LYS A 43 -15.81 3.20 1.44
CA LYS A 43 -15.79 4.66 1.26
C LYS A 43 -14.36 5.20 1.18
N ARG A 44 -14.18 6.25 0.36
CA ARG A 44 -12.91 6.93 0.02
C ARG A 44 -11.99 6.03 -0.83
N CYS A 45 -10.67 6.16 -0.71
CA CYS A 45 -9.73 5.50 -1.62
C CYS A 45 -8.48 4.97 -0.90
N GLY A 46 -7.91 3.91 -1.46
CA GLY A 46 -6.58 3.40 -1.15
C GLY A 46 -5.50 4.12 -1.94
N TYR A 47 -4.31 4.20 -1.36
CA TYR A 47 -3.09 4.63 -2.03
C TYR A 47 -2.00 3.58 -1.84
N TRP A 48 -1.12 3.43 -2.81
CA TRP A 48 -0.08 2.41 -2.79
C TRP A 48 1.33 3.01 -2.86
N LEU A 49 2.31 2.31 -2.31
CA LEU A 49 3.73 2.67 -2.41
C LEU A 49 4.59 1.40 -2.36
N SER A 50 5.54 1.27 -3.30
CA SER A 50 6.64 0.33 -3.16
C SER A 50 7.74 0.98 -2.32
N LEU A 51 8.18 0.29 -1.27
CA LEU A 51 9.34 0.70 -0.46
C LEU A 51 10.59 -0.10 -0.82
N GLU A 52 10.53 -1.00 -1.80
CA GLU A 52 11.65 -1.84 -2.19
C GLU A 52 12.88 -0.97 -2.50
N GLY A 53 13.97 -1.22 -1.79
CA GLY A 53 15.21 -0.47 -1.99
C GLY A 53 15.23 0.95 -1.45
N ALA A 54 14.19 1.41 -0.73
CA ALA A 54 14.21 2.67 0.02
C ALA A 54 15.39 2.72 1.01
N ALA A 55 15.85 3.91 1.42
CA ALA A 55 17.07 4.06 2.24
C ALA A 55 16.96 3.44 3.65
N THR A 56 18.08 3.04 4.25
CA THR A 56 18.13 2.68 5.68
C THR A 56 17.89 3.93 6.54
N THR A 57 17.51 3.72 7.79
CA THR A 57 17.43 4.78 8.80
C THR A 57 18.03 4.27 10.11
N GLU A 58 18.64 5.17 10.87
CA GLU A 58 19.14 4.88 12.22
C GLU A 58 18.05 5.03 13.29
N ASN A 59 16.89 5.62 12.92
CA ASN A 59 15.74 5.71 13.79
C ASN A 59 15.25 4.30 14.17
N ARG A 60 14.96 4.10 15.46
CA ARG A 60 14.58 2.80 16.03
C ARG A 60 13.09 2.67 16.36
N GLU A 61 12.34 3.77 16.32
CA GLU A 61 10.94 3.80 16.73
C GLU A 61 9.99 3.77 15.52
N SER A 62 9.97 4.86 14.75
CA SER A 62 9.07 4.99 13.60
C SER A 62 9.62 5.91 12.52
N ILE A 63 9.10 5.73 11.30
CA ILE A 63 9.41 6.57 10.15
C ILE A 63 8.13 7.06 9.47
N THR A 64 8.17 8.28 8.94
CA THR A 64 7.15 8.85 8.08
C THR A 64 7.51 8.59 6.63
N VAL A 65 6.56 8.04 5.87
CA VAL A 65 6.70 7.81 4.42
C VAL A 65 5.68 8.67 3.69
N SER A 66 6.11 9.33 2.61
CA SER A 66 5.25 10.17 1.78
C SER A 66 4.70 9.35 0.61
N ILE A 67 3.38 9.26 0.48
CA ILE A 67 2.71 8.56 -0.61
C ILE A 67 2.13 9.61 -1.58
N PRO A 68 2.55 9.62 -2.86
CA PRO A 68 1.98 10.52 -3.86
C PRO A 68 0.47 10.31 -4.01
N ARG A 69 -0.30 11.39 -4.12
CA ARG A 69 -1.76 11.32 -4.33
C ARG A 69 -2.15 10.68 -5.66
N ASN A 70 -1.24 10.68 -6.64
CA ASN A 70 -1.45 10.00 -7.91
C ASN A 70 -1.28 8.48 -7.81
N ASN A 71 -0.76 7.96 -6.69
CA ASN A 71 -0.69 6.52 -6.44
C ASN A 71 -2.03 5.98 -5.92
N LEU A 72 -3.12 6.31 -6.61
CA LEU A 72 -4.45 5.81 -6.28
C LEU A 72 -4.51 4.30 -6.54
N LEU A 73 -5.04 3.54 -5.60
CA LEU A 73 -5.30 2.12 -5.77
C LEU A 73 -6.60 1.92 -6.55
N THR A 74 -6.47 1.69 -7.85
CA THR A 74 -7.57 1.35 -8.75
C THR A 74 -7.43 -0.10 -9.23
N PRO A 75 -8.49 -0.75 -9.74
CA PRO A 75 -8.40 -2.09 -10.30
C PRO A 75 -7.29 -2.21 -11.37
N THR A 76 -7.23 -1.27 -12.31
CA THR A 76 -6.18 -1.23 -13.35
C THR A 76 -4.78 -1.09 -12.77
N LYS A 77 -4.63 -0.29 -11.71
CA LYS A 77 -3.32 -0.11 -11.07
C LYS A 77 -2.91 -1.34 -10.28
N LEU A 78 -3.84 -2.01 -9.61
CA LEU A 78 -3.60 -3.27 -8.93
C LEU A 78 -3.19 -4.36 -9.92
N GLU A 79 -3.90 -4.47 -11.05
CA GLU A 79 -3.55 -5.40 -12.12
C GLU A 79 -2.15 -5.12 -12.66
N PHE A 80 -1.83 -3.84 -12.95
CA PHE A 80 -0.49 -3.43 -13.35
C PHE A 80 0.58 -3.87 -12.33
N ILE A 81 0.35 -3.62 -11.04
CA ILE A 81 1.29 -4.03 -9.98
C ILE A 81 1.51 -5.54 -9.99
N MET A 82 0.42 -6.32 -10.04
CA MET A 82 0.49 -7.78 -10.06
C MET A 82 1.23 -8.33 -11.28
N GLN A 83 1.02 -7.74 -12.46
CA GLN A 83 1.70 -8.14 -13.69
C GLN A 83 3.22 -7.88 -13.61
N ASN A 84 3.64 -6.71 -13.10
CA ASN A 84 5.06 -6.40 -12.91
C ASN A 84 5.71 -7.38 -11.93
N PHE A 85 5.03 -7.70 -10.83
CA PHE A 85 5.51 -8.68 -9.86
C PHE A 85 5.67 -10.09 -10.44
N PHE A 86 4.72 -10.53 -11.27
CA PHE A 86 4.84 -11.81 -11.97
C PHE A 86 6.04 -11.85 -12.93
N ARG A 87 6.37 -10.72 -13.56
CA ARG A 87 7.52 -10.60 -14.47
C ARG A 87 8.86 -10.40 -13.75
N GLY A 88 8.85 -10.17 -12.43
CA GLY A 88 10.04 -9.78 -11.67
C GLY A 88 10.51 -8.35 -11.96
N GLU A 89 9.63 -7.51 -12.51
CA GLU A 89 9.89 -6.11 -12.80
C GLU A 89 9.68 -5.26 -11.54
N ARG A 90 10.48 -4.20 -11.40
CA ARG A 90 10.38 -3.26 -10.28
C ARG A 90 9.28 -2.23 -10.52
N LEU A 91 8.59 -1.84 -9.43
CA LEU A 91 7.57 -0.79 -9.40
C LEU A 91 8.16 0.60 -9.18
#